data_AF-A0A967P9A4-F1
#
_entry.id   AF-A0A967P9A4-F1
#
_cell.length_a   1.000
_cell.length_b   1.000
_cell.length_c   1.000
_cell.angle_alpha   90.00
_cell.angle_beta   90.00
_cell.angle_gamma   90.00
#
_symmetry.space_group_name_H-M   'P 1'
#
loop_
_entity.id
_entity.type
_entity.pdbx_description
1 polymer ?
#
loop_
_entity_poly.entity_id
_entity_poly.type
_entity_poly.pdbx_seq_one_letter_code
_entity_poly.pdbx_strand_id
1 'polypeptide(L)' 'MAERVIVAMVPRFIEVYEDGFPMTATQKIKVAELKEINDKTWDRNEAGLKFSARK' A
#
# COMPACT_ATOMS: atom_id res chain seq x y z
N MET A 1 -20.10 -5.40 -1.63
CA MET A 1 -19.77 -6.02 -0.33
C MET A 1 -18.36 -6.57 -0.50
N ALA A 2 -17.33 -5.98 0.11
CA ALA A 2 -15.98 -6.51 -0.05
C ALA A 2 -15.92 -7.90 0.59
N GLU A 3 -15.59 -8.92 -0.20
CA GLU A 3 -15.31 -10.25 0.34
C GLU A 3 -14.28 -10.13 1.46
N ARG A 4 -14.49 -10.86 2.55
CA ARG A 4 -13.63 -10.80 3.73
C ARG A 4 -12.27 -11.41 3.40
N VAL A 5 -11.35 -10.59 2.93
CA VAL A 5 -9.96 -10.95 2.68
C VAL A 5 -9.23 -11.22 4.00
N ILE A 6 -8.34 -12.22 4.00
CA ILE A 6 -7.49 -12.57 5.15
C ILE A 6 -6.67 -11.33 5.55
N VAL A 7 -6.55 -11.04 6.86
CA VAL A 7 -5.89 -9.81 7.35
C VAL A 7 -4.46 -9.63 6.84
N ALA A 8 -3.74 -10.73 6.59
CA ALA A 8 -2.38 -10.71 6.02
C ALA A 8 -2.31 -10.15 4.59
N MET A 9 -3.41 -10.20 3.84
CA MET A 9 -3.51 -9.64 2.48
C MET A 9 -3.92 -8.16 2.48
N VAL A 10 -4.25 -7.58 3.63
CA VAL A 10 -4.58 -6.15 3.74
C VAL A 10 -3.26 -5.36 3.85
N PRO A 11 -2.94 -4.48 2.89
CA PRO A 11 -1.72 -3.67 2.94
C PRO A 11 -1.64 -2.83 4.22
N ARG A 12 -0.43 -2.64 4.73
CA ARG A 12 -0.15 -1.72 5.84
C ARG A 12 0.06 -0.29 5.35
N PHE A 13 0.84 -0.15 4.29
CA PHE A 13 1.18 1.13 3.67
C PHE A 13 0.41 1.28 2.37
N ILE A 14 -0.21 2.44 2.18
CA ILE A 14 -0.94 2.79 0.96
C ILE A 14 -0.47 4.17 0.52
N GLU A 15 -0.13 4.32 -0.74
CA GLU A 15 0.27 5.60 -1.34
C GLU A 15 -0.44 5.75 -2.68
N VAL A 16 -0.91 6.97 -2.96
CA VAL A 16 -1.60 7.31 -4.21
C VAL A 16 -0.63 8.06 -5.11
N TYR A 17 -0.43 7.54 -6.32
CA TYR A 17 0.41 8.14 -7.35
C TYR A 17 -0.47 8.79 -8.41
N GLU A 18 -0.71 10.11 -8.32
CA GLU A 18 -1.61 10.84 -9.24
C GLU A 18 -1.11 10.82 -10.70
N ASP A 19 0.21 10.87 -10.89
CA ASP A 19 0.85 10.89 -12.21
C ASP A 19 1.21 9.48 -12.74
N GLY A 20 0.75 8.43 -12.05
CA GLY A 20 1.08 7.04 -12.36
C GLY A 20 2.37 6.54 -11.71
N PHE A 21 2.66 5.24 -11.88
CA PHE A 21 3.80 4.60 -11.24
C PHE A 21 5.14 5.05 -11.84
N PRO A 22 6.21 5.13 -11.03
CA PRO A 22 7.55 5.34 -11.54
C PRO A 22 7.97 4.17 -12.45
N MET A 23 8.33 4.49 -13.70
CA MET A 23 8.68 3.48 -14.71
C MET A 23 10.11 3.64 -15.24
N THR A 24 10.70 2.54 -15.69
CA THR A 24 11.93 2.52 -16.48
C THR A 24 11.64 2.92 -17.93
N ALA A 25 12.69 3.19 -18.71
CA ALA A 25 12.58 3.40 -20.16
C ALA A 25 11.92 2.22 -20.90
N THR A 26 11.95 1.01 -20.31
CA THR A 26 11.31 -0.21 -20.83
C THR A 26 9.91 -0.45 -20.24
N GLN A 27 9.29 0.58 -19.64
CA GLN A 27 7.95 0.54 -19.05
C GLN A 27 7.79 -0.48 -17.90
N LYS A 28 8.88 -0.85 -17.23
CA LYS A 28 8.81 -1.66 -16.00
C LYS A 28 8.67 -0.73 -14.80
N ILE A 29 7.86 -1.11 -13.82
CA ILE A 29 7.74 -0.35 -12.58
C ILE A 29 9.08 -0.41 -11.82
N LYS A 30 9.55 0.74 -11.35
CA LYS A 30 10.74 0.85 -10.50
C LYS A 30 10.40 0.54 -9.05
N VAL A 31 10.30 -0.75 -8.74
CA VAL A 31 9.92 -1.24 -7.40
C VAL A 31 10.84 -0.70 -6.28
N ALA A 32 12.09 -0.36 -6.58
CA ALA A 32 13.00 0.25 -5.60
C ALA A 32 12.48 1.60 -5.08
N GLU A 33 11.93 2.44 -5.96
CA GLU A 33 11.39 3.76 -5.60
C GLU A 33 10.09 3.64 -4.78
N LEU A 34 9.36 2.53 -4.93
CA LEU A 34 8.12 2.26 -4.16
C LEU A 34 8.36 1.77 -2.72
N LYS A 35 9.62 1.44 -2.35
CA LYS A 35 9.94 0.92 -1.01
C LYS A 35 10.17 2.03 0.01
N GLU A 36 10.31 3.27 -0.45
CA GLU A 36 10.56 4.41 0.42
C GLU A 36 9.25 4.93 1.01
N ILE A 37 9.19 5.00 2.33
CA ILE A 37 8.05 5.57 3.05
C ILE A 37 8.28 7.07 3.16
N ASN A 38 7.30 7.86 2.74
CA ASN A 38 7.35 9.32 2.73
C ASN A 38 6.06 9.91 3.33
N ASP A 39 5.95 11.24 3.39
CA ASP A 39 4.81 11.95 4.00
C ASP A 39 3.46 11.71 3.28
N LYS A 40 3.50 11.21 2.04
CA LYS A 40 2.31 10.83 1.25
C LYS A 40 1.92 9.37 1.47
N THR A 41 2.75 8.58 2.14
CA THR A 41 2.47 7.19 2.46
C THR A 41 1.58 7.12 3.71
N TRP A 42 0.41 6.53 3.58
CA TRP A 42 -0.50 6.31 4.69
C TRP A 42 -0.17 5.00 5.41
N ASP A 43 0.23 5.07 6.69
CA ASP A 43 0.36 3.89 7.56
C ASP A 43 -0.95 3.62 8.30
N ARG A 44 -1.51 2.45 8.02
CA ARG A 44 -2.70 1.92 8.69
C ARG A 44 -2.55 1.84 10.21
N ASN A 45 -1.36 1.54 10.73
CA ASN A 45 -1.14 1.39 12.16
C ASN A 45 -1.27 2.73 12.89
N GLU A 46 -0.81 3.82 12.27
CA GLU A 46 -0.94 5.18 12.82
C GLU A 46 -2.39 5.65 12.77
N ALA A 47 -3.14 5.26 11.74
CA ALA A 47 -4.56 5.54 11.61
C ALA A 47 -5.46 4.76 12.59
N GLY A 48 -4.90 3.90 13.45
CA GLY A 48 -5.66 3.13 14.44
C GLY A 48 -6.58 2.04 13.86
N LEU A 49 -6.43 1.72 12.58
CA LEU A 49 -7.24 0.72 11.88
C LEU A 49 -6.77 -0.70 12.22
N LYS A 50 -7.33 -1.25 13.30
CA LYS A 50 -7.08 -2.62 13.74
C LYS A 50 -8.01 -3.60 13.02
N PHE A 51 -7.47 -4.36 12.08
CA PHE A 51 -8.18 -5.49 11.48
C PHE A 51 -8.07 -6.68 12.43
N SER A 52 -9.16 -7.08 13.07
CA SER A 52 -9.18 -8.35 13.78
C SER A 52 -9.24 -9.47 12.75
N ALA A 53 -8.23 -10.34 12.70
CA ALA A 53 -8.49 -11.69 12.24
C ALA A 53 -9.56 -12.22 13.18
N ARG A 54 -10.76 -12.55 12.67
CA ARG A 54 -11.80 -13.13 13.54
C ARG A 54 -11.18 -14.31 14.30
N LYS A 55 -11.41 -14.31 15.61
CA LYS A 55 -11.20 -15.46 16.48
C LYS A 55 -12.08 -16.63 16.04
#